data_AF-A0A7X7RDZ2-F1
#
_entry.id   AF-A0A7X7RDZ2-F1
#
_cell.length_a   1.000
_cell.length_b   1.000
_cell.length_c   1.000
_cell.angle_alpha   90.00
_cell.angle_beta   90.00
_cell.angle_gamma   90.00
#
_symmetry.space_group_name_H-M   'P 1'
#
loop_
_entity.id
_entity.type
_entity.pdbx_description
1 polymer ?
#
loop_
_entity_poly.entity_id
_entity_poly.type
_entity_poly.pdbx_seq_one_letter_code
_entity_poly.pdbx_strand_id
1 'polypeptide(L)' 'DDINIANGVCTVDFSSELLDDLPDNQQTQMLALYSIVNTLSQFDSVDYVRILVNGRALDSLAGVDVSTVIAPMYW' A
#
# COMPACT_ATOMS: atom_id res chain seq x y z
N ASP A 1 -10.66 -3.12 -7.56
CA ASP A 1 -9.29 -3.42 -7.13
C ASP A 1 -8.92 -4.84 -7.50
N ASP A 2 -7.70 -5.02 -7.99
CA ASP A 2 -7.12 -6.32 -8.31
C ASP A 2 -6.00 -6.64 -7.32
N ILE A 3 -5.89 -7.92 -6.93
CA ILE A 3 -4.89 -8.40 -5.96
C ILE A 3 -4.16 -9.62 -6.50
N ASN A 4 -2.84 -9.65 -6.35
CA ASN A 4 -1.98 -10.76 -6.78
C ASN A 4 -0.82 -10.97 -5.81
N ILE A 5 -0.48 -12.23 -5.54
CA ILE A 5 0.66 -12.59 -4.68
C ILE A 5 1.67 -13.39 -5.51
N ALA A 6 2.90 -12.92 -5.56
CA ALA A 6 4.01 -13.61 -6.22
C ALA A 6 5.32 -13.35 -5.48
N ASN A 7 6.09 -14.41 -5.21
CA ASN A 7 7.42 -14.33 -4.60
C ASN A 7 7.46 -13.47 -3.31
N GLY A 8 6.51 -13.65 -2.40
CA GLY A 8 6.43 -12.88 -1.15
C GLY A 8 5.90 -11.46 -1.30
N VAL A 9 5.54 -11.00 -2.51
CA VAL A 9 5.00 -9.66 -2.75
C VAL A 9 3.52 -9.73 -3.07
N CYS A 10 2.71 -9.08 -2.24
CA CYS A 10 1.31 -8.80 -2.52
C CYS A 10 1.20 -7.49 -3.31
N THR A 11 0.81 -7.54 -4.58
CA THR A 11 0.49 -6.35 -5.37
C THR A 11 -1.00 -6.11 -5.29
N VAL A 12 -1.39 -4.90 -4.88
CA VAL A 12 -2.78 -4.43 -4.86
C VAL A 12 -2.88 -3.19 -5.76
N ASP A 13 -3.84 -3.21 -6.68
CA ASP A 13 -4.12 -2.11 -7.60
C ASP A 13 -5.47 -1.48 -7.26
N PHE A 14 -5.42 -0.23 -6.79
CA PHE A 14 -6.59 0.55 -6.40
C PHE A 14 -7.05 1.46 -7.54
N SER A 15 -8.32 1.85 -7.50
CA SER A 15 -8.80 2.99 -8.29
C SER A 15 -8.21 4.31 -7.79
N SER A 16 -8.38 5.40 -8.55
CA SER A 16 -8.00 6.74 -8.08
C SER A 16 -8.80 7.21 -6.86
N GLU A 17 -9.93 6.57 -6.55
CA GLU A 17 -10.77 6.91 -5.39
C GLU A 17 -9.99 6.75 -4.07
N LEU A 18 -9.01 5.84 -4.01
CA LEU A 18 -8.11 5.74 -2.86
C LEU A 18 -7.46 7.09 -2.53
N LEU A 19 -7.03 7.85 -3.53
CA LEU A 19 -6.38 9.15 -3.32
C LEU A 19 -7.40 10.25 -3.06
N ASP A 20 -8.56 10.18 -3.72
CA ASP A 20 -9.62 11.18 -3.59
C ASP A 20 -10.29 11.14 -2.20
N ASP A 21 -10.43 9.94 -1.61
CA ASP A 21 -11.08 9.73 -0.31
C ASP A 21 -10.13 9.96 0.88
N LEU A 22 -8.82 10.04 0.64
CA LEU A 22 -7.84 10.27 1.69
C LEU A 22 -7.84 11.74 2.12
N PRO A 23 -8.05 12.04 3.43
CA PRO A 23 -7.92 13.39 3.92
C PRO A 23 -6.53 13.97 3.63
N ASP A 24 -6.46 15.29 3.40
CA ASP A 24 -5.18 16.03 3.28
C ASP A 24 -4.54 16.22 4.67
N ASN A 25 -4.27 15.10 5.33
CA ASN A 25 -3.61 14.99 6.60
C ASN A 25 -2.62 13.84 6.53
N GLN A 26 -1.33 14.17 6.63
CA GLN A 26 -0.24 13.20 6.50
C GLN A 26 -0.37 12.03 7.48
N GLN A 27 -0.76 12.29 8.73
CA GLN A 27 -0.87 11.24 9.74
C GLN A 27 -2.00 10.26 9.41
N THR A 28 -3.15 10.77 8.93
CA THR A 28 -4.27 9.93 8.49
C THR A 28 -3.91 9.11 7.26
N GLN A 29 -3.25 9.71 6.27
CA GLN A 29 -2.79 9.00 5.07
C GLN A 29 -1.78 7.90 5.42
N MET A 30 -0.83 8.21 6.31
CA MET A 30 0.15 7.24 6.79
C MET A 30 -0.52 6.09 7.56
N LEU A 31 -1.52 6.40 8.39
CA LEU A 31 -2.30 5.38 9.09
C LEU A 31 -3.05 4.47 8.11
N ALA A 32 -3.68 5.04 7.07
CA ALA A 32 -4.37 4.27 6.05
C ALA A 32 -3.41 3.37 5.27
N LEU A 33 -2.28 3.92 4.82
CA LEU A 33 -1.21 3.20 4.13
C LEU A 33 -0.75 1.98 4.95
N TYR A 34 -0.33 2.20 6.19
CA TYR A 34 0.15 1.09 7.01
C TYR A 34 -0.94 0.17 7.52
N SER A 35 -2.20 0.61 7.59
CA SER A 35 -3.33 -0.30 7.85
C SER A 35 -3.47 -1.31 6.72
N ILE A 36 -3.38 -0.86 5.46
CA ILE A 36 -3.40 -1.76 4.29
C ILE A 36 -2.19 -2.68 4.30
N VAL A 37 -0.99 -2.13 4.42
CA VAL A 37 0.27 -2.90 4.37
C VAL A 37 0.28 -3.96 5.48
N ASN A 38 0.01 -3.57 6.72
CA ASN A 38 0.05 -4.49 7.85
C ASN A 38 -1.03 -5.56 7.75
N THR A 39 -2.25 -5.24 7.30
CA THR A 39 -3.31 -6.24 7.11
C THR A 39 -2.94 -7.27 6.04
N LEU A 40 -2.40 -6.83 4.90
CA LEU A 40 -2.01 -7.75 3.82
C LEU A 40 -0.80 -8.60 4.20
N SER A 41 0.12 -8.07 5.00
CA SER A 41 1.28 -8.81 5.52
C SER A 41 0.96 -9.74 6.71
N GLN A 42 -0.30 -9.86 7.15
CA GLN A 42 -0.68 -10.88 8.16
C GLN A 42 -0.67 -12.31 7.60
N PHE A 43 -0.70 -12.46 6.28
CA PHE A 43 -0.59 -13.76 5.64
C PHE A 43 0.89 -14.16 5.54
N ASP A 44 1.25 -15.35 6.03
CA ASP A 44 2.63 -15.86 6.04
C ASP A 44 3.30 -15.89 4.64
N SER A 45 2.51 -15.87 3.57
CA SER A 45 3.00 -15.82 2.19
C SER A 45 3.33 -14.41 1.69
N VAL A 46 3.17 -13.37 2.53
CA VAL A 46 3.32 -11.96 2.15
C VAL A 46 4.36 -11.30 3.04
N ASP A 47 5.55 -11.08 2.46
CA ASP A 47 6.65 -10.35 3.09
C ASP A 47 6.53 -8.83 2.85
N TYR A 48 6.04 -8.44 1.67
CA TYR A 48 5.94 -7.04 1.24
C TYR A 48 4.65 -6.75 0.48
N VAL A 49 4.28 -5.47 0.45
CA VAL A 49 3.12 -4.98 -0.31
C VAL A 49 3.56 -3.96 -1.36
N ARG A 50 3.09 -4.12 -2.59
CA ARG A 50 3.19 -3.12 -3.66
C ARG A 50 1.82 -2.49 -3.87
N ILE A 51 1.78 -1.16 -3.87
CA ILE A 51 0.56 -0.39 -4.10
C ILE A 51 0.62 0.22 -5.50
N LEU A 52 -0.44 0.01 -6.27
CA LEU A 52 -0.67 0.65 -7.56
C LEU A 52 -1.97 1.46 -7.50
N VAL A 53 -2.05 2.48 -8.34
CA VAL A 53 -3.27 3.23 -8.61
C VAL A 53 -3.49 3.25 -10.12
N ASN A 54 -4.61 2.69 -10.57
CA ASN A 54 -4.95 2.53 -11.99
C ASN A 54 -3.81 1.87 -12.80
N GLY A 55 -3.22 0.81 -12.25
CA GLY A 55 -2.16 0.02 -12.88
C GLY A 55 -0.78 0.67 -12.86
N ARG A 56 -0.60 1.79 -12.14
CA ARG A 56 0.66 2.55 -12.11
C ARG A 56 1.19 2.68 -10.68
N ALA A 57 2.51 2.64 -10.56
CA ALA A 57 3.17 2.99 -9.31
C ALA A 57 3.00 4.49 -9.02
N LEU A 58 2.72 4.81 -7.75
CA LEU A 58 2.73 6.17 -7.23
C LEU A 58 4.10 6.45 -6.61
N ASP A 59 4.63 7.67 -6.77
CA ASP A 59 5.96 7.98 -6.23
C ASP A 59 5.95 8.05 -4.71
N SER A 60 4.97 8.76 -4.13
CA SER A 60 4.89 8.93 -2.68
C SER A 60 3.46 9.07 -2.17
N LEU A 61 3.21 8.56 -0.96
CA LEU A 61 1.97 8.75 -0.22
C LEU A 61 2.32 9.07 1.24
N ALA A 62 1.76 10.15 1.81
CA ALA A 62 2.05 10.59 3.17
C ALA A 62 3.54 10.84 3.49
N GLY A 63 4.37 11.12 2.48
CA GLY A 63 5.83 11.26 2.63
C GLY A 63 6.58 9.93 2.69
N VAL A 64 5.91 8.80 2.48
CA VAL A 64 6.51 7.49 2.27
C VAL A 64 6.73 7.28 0.78
N ASP A 65 7.90 6.80 0.37
CA ASP A 65 8.14 6.33 -0.99
C ASP A 65 7.35 5.03 -1.22
N VAL A 66 6.39 5.10 -2.14
CA VAL A 66 5.52 3.96 -2.51
C VAL A 66 5.73 3.51 -3.95
N SER A 67 6.81 3.99 -4.58
CA SER A 67 7.17 3.60 -5.96
C SER A 67 7.67 2.15 -6.05
N THR A 68 8.04 1.57 -4.91
CA THR A 68 8.58 0.21 -4.80
C THR A 68 7.70 -0.67 -3.90
N VAL A 69 8.29 -1.60 -3.15
CA VAL A 69 7.57 -2.47 -2.22
C VAL A 69 7.74 -1.93 -0.80
N ILE A 70 6.70 -2.07 0.01
CA ILE A 70 6.62 -1.56 1.38
C ILE A 70 6.61 -2.75 2.33
N ALA A 71 7.48 -2.72 3.34
CA ALA A 71 7.48 -3.70 4.41
C ALA A 71 6.45 -3.34 5.49
N PRO A 72 5.87 -4.33 6.19
CA PRO A 72 5.06 -4.07 7.38
C PRO A 72 5.90 -3.39 8.46
N MET A 73 5.24 -2.56 9.26
CA MET A 73 5.88 -1.87 10.38
C MET A 73 5.71 -2.70 11.65
N TYR A 74 6.82 -3.19 12.21
CA TYR A 74 6.85 -3.87 13.49
C TYR A 74 7.11 -2.83 14.60
N TRP A 75 6.20 -2.76 15.57
CA TRP A 75 6.24 -1.85 16.73
C TRP A 75 6.78 -2.56 17.97
#